data_AF-A0A1C5NHC2-F1
#
_entry.id   AF-A0A1C5NHC2-F1
#
_cell.length_a   1.000
_cell.length_b   1.000
_cell.length_c   1.000
_cell.angle_alpha   90.00
_cell.angle_beta   90.00
_cell.angle_gamma   90.00
#
_symmetry.space_group_name_H-M   'P 1'
#
loop_
_entity.id
_entity.type
_entity.pdbx_description
1 polymer ?
#
loop_
_entity_poly.entity_id
_entity_poly.type
_entity_poly.pdbx_seq_one_letter_code
_entity_poly.pdbx_strand_id
1 'polypeptide(L)' 'MLAEAVDMKEAVKEEMERRSPNCRIQLAEVRKNNGLLLHGISIYAPGSTMAPTSYIDGYIQNGSYI' A
#
# COMPACT_ATOMS: atom_id res chain seq x y z
N MET A 1 -9.50 16.58 -19.77
CA MET A 1 -8.28 16.80 -18.97
C MET A 1 -8.24 15.69 -17.95
N LEU A 2 -7.48 14.63 -18.22
CA LEU A 2 -7.35 13.48 -17.32
C LEU A 2 -6.52 13.96 -16.14
N ALA A 3 -7.18 14.51 -15.13
CA ALA A 3 -6.54 14.73 -13.83
C ALA A 3 -6.04 13.35 -13.41
N GLU A 4 -4.72 13.24 -13.33
CA GLU A 4 -3.98 12.03 -13.05
C GLU A 4 -4.67 11.30 -11.90
N ALA A 5 -5.08 10.05 -12.13
CA ALA A 5 -5.40 9.18 -11.03
C ALA A 5 -4.12 9.11 -10.22
N VAL A 6 -4.03 9.88 -9.14
CA VAL A 6 -2.96 9.75 -8.15
C VAL A 6 -2.86 8.26 -7.90
N ASP A 7 -1.68 7.69 -8.15
CA ASP A 7 -1.48 6.26 -8.01
C ASP A 7 -1.85 5.90 -6.58
N MET A 8 -3.00 5.24 -6.40
CA MET A 8 -3.64 5.08 -5.09
C MET A 8 -2.69 4.43 -4.08
N LYS A 9 -1.76 3.59 -4.54
CA LYS A 9 -0.73 3.00 -3.69
C LYS A 9 0.21 4.06 -3.10
N GLU A 10 0.61 5.05 -3.89
CA GLU A 10 1.43 6.17 -3.45
C GLU A 10 0.64 7.07 -2.51
N ALA A 11 -0.65 7.36 -2.79
CA ALA A 11 -1.51 8.11 -1.87
C ALA A 11 -1.66 7.42 -0.51
N VAL A 12 -1.85 6.10 -0.50
CA VAL A 12 -1.92 5.31 0.74
C VAL A 12 -0.59 5.37 1.48
N LYS A 13 0.54 5.24 0.78
CA LYS A 13 1.87 5.35 1.39
C LYS A 13 2.09 6.72 2.02
N GLU A 14 1.82 7.81 1.30
CA GLU A 14 1.96 9.19 1.81
C GLU A 14 1.12 9.41 3.07
N GLU A 15 -0.14 8.94 3.07
CA GLU A 15 -1.01 9.08 4.24
C GLU A 15 -0.52 8.23 5.43
N MET A 16 0.03 7.03 5.19
CA MET A 16 0.63 6.21 6.25
C MET A 16 1.91 6.83 6.80
N GLU A 17 2.77 7.40 5.95
CA GLU A 17 3.97 8.13 6.35
C GLU A 17 3.60 9.35 7.21
N ARG A 18 2.57 10.10 6.82
CA ARG A 18 2.06 11.24 7.58
C ARG A 18 1.49 10.85 8.95
N ARG A 19 0.76 9.74 9.04
CA ARG A 19 0.17 9.24 10.31
C ARG A 19 1.16 8.53 11.22
N SER A 20 2.24 8.00 10.66
CA SER A 20 3.19 7.13 11.36
C SER A 20 4.64 7.61 11.18
N PRO A 21 5.00 8.82 11.64
CA PRO A 21 6.26 9.48 11.29
C PRO A 21 7.53 8.75 11.76
N ASN A 22 7.42 7.88 12.76
CA ASN A 22 8.54 7.11 13.29
C ASN A 22 8.60 5.68 12.72
N CYS A 23 7.63 5.31 11.88
CA CYS A 23 7.58 4.00 11.25
C CYS A 23 8.21 4.05 9.87
N ARG A 24 8.87 2.97 9.46
CA ARG A 24 9.26 2.80 8.05
C ARG A 24 8.08 2.22 7.29
N ILE A 25 7.61 2.93 6.28
CA ILE A 25 6.55 2.47 5.38
C ILE A 25 7.20 1.87 4.13
N GLN A 26 6.72 0.70 3.71
CA GLN A 26 7.20 0.04 2.50
C GLN A 26 6.02 -0.36 1.62
N LEU A 27 6.08 0.04 0.35
CA LEU A 27 5.28 -0.55 -0.71
C LEU A 27 6.09 -1.64 -1.41
N ALA A 28 5.42 -2.72 -1.79
CA ALA A 28 6.00 -3.82 -2.55
C ALA A 28 4.99 -4.41 -3.52
N GLU A 29 5.43 -4.75 -4.72
CA GLU A 29 4.68 -5.61 -5.62
C GLU A 29 4.93 -7.09 -5.28
N VAL A 30 3.86 -7.85 -5.11
CA VAL A 30 3.89 -9.26 -4.73
C VAL A 30 3.17 -10.07 -5.79
N ARG A 31 3.94 -10.81 -6.60
CA ARG A 31 3.39 -11.74 -7.58
C ARG A 31 3.06 -13.07 -6.92
N LYS A 32 1.79 -13.45 -6.94
CA LYS A 32 1.28 -14.75 -6.45
C LYS A 32 1.52 -15.85 -7.49
N ASN A 33 1.55 -17.10 -7.03
CA ASN A 33 1.82 -18.27 -7.87
C ASN A 33 0.78 -18.47 -8.99
N ASN A 34 -0.43 -17.93 -8.82
CA ASN A 34 -1.48 -17.94 -9.84
C ASN A 34 -1.34 -16.79 -10.86
N GLY A 35 -0.23 -16.06 -10.86
CA GLY A 35 0.04 -14.95 -11.77
C GLY A 35 -0.52 -13.60 -11.32
N LEU A 36 -1.35 -13.56 -10.27
CA LEU A 36 -1.92 -12.32 -9.73
C LEU A 36 -0.82 -11.41 -9.17
N LEU A 37 -0.78 -10.16 -9.62
CA LEU A 37 0.07 -9.12 -9.06
C LEU A 37 -0.72 -8.35 -8.00
N LEU A 38 -0.18 -8.29 -6.78
CA LEU A 38 -0.76 -7.52 -5.68
C LEU A 38 0.19 -6.42 -5.23
N HIS A 39 -0.35 -5.34 -4.71
CA HIS A 39 0.37 -4.27 -4.05
C HIS A 39 0.24 -4.43 -2.53
N GLY A 40 1.36 -4.69 -1.88
CA GLY A 40 1.47 -4.83 -0.44
C GLY A 40 1.99 -3.56 0.21
N ILE A 41 1.41 -3.19 1.36
CA ILE A 41 1.96 -2.19 2.27
C ILE A 41 2.42 -2.86 3.56
N SER A 42 3.59 -2.48 4.05
CA SER A 42 4.13 -2.92 5.34
C SER A 42 4.53 -1.71 6.17
N ILE A 43 4.18 -1.72 7.47
CA ILE A 43 4.47 -0.65 8.42
C ILE A 43 5.39 -1.21 9.50
N TYR A 44 6.66 -0.84 9.45
CA TYR A 44 7.65 -1.28 10.42
C TYR A 44 7.68 -0.31 11.59
N ALA A 45 7.42 -0.80 12.79
CA ALA A 45 7.66 -0.06 14.03
C ALA A 45 9.15 0.34 14.14
N PRO A 46 9.48 1.42 14.89
CA PRO A 46 10.87 1.86 15.07
C PRO A 46 11.79 0.71 15.52
N GLY A 47 12.86 0.48 14.78
CA GLY A 47 13.84 -0.58 15.08
C GLY A 47 13.40 -2.01 14.74
N SER A 48 12.17 -2.22 14.25
CA SER A 48 11.71 -3.55 13.84
C SER A 48 12.28 -3.96 12.48
N THR A 49 12.70 -5.22 12.37
CA THR A 49 13.12 -5.85 11.12
C THR A 49 11.97 -6.59 10.41
N MET A 50 10.83 -6.75 11.07
CA MET A 50 9.69 -7.52 10.57
C MET A 50 8.38 -6.73 10.74
N ALA A 51 7.53 -6.80 9.72
CA ALA A 51 6.19 -6.26 9.73
C ALA A 51 5.27 -7.16 8.89
N PRO A 52 3.97 -7.25 9.21
CA PRO A 52 3.01 -7.88 8.32
C PRO A 52 2.86 -7.04 7.05
N THR A 53 2.49 -7.72 5.95
CA THR A 53 2.12 -7.08 4.68
C THR A 53 0.63 -7.18 4.46
N SER A 54 -0.04 -6.04 4.30
CA SER A 54 -1.45 -5.96 3.91
C SER A 54 -1.57 -5.67 2.42
N TYR A 55 -2.40 -6.42 1.70
CA TYR A 55 -2.68 -6.17 0.28
C TYR A 55 -3.77 -5.11 0.12
N ILE A 56 -3.54 -4.13 -0.75
CA ILE A 56 -4.44 -2.97 -0.92
C ILE A 56 -5.24 -3.00 -2.24
N ASP A 57 -5.04 -4.03 -3.06
CA ASP A 57 -5.72 -4.21 -4.36
C ASP A 57 -7.24 -4.39 -4.24
N GLY A 58 -7.72 -4.87 -3.09
CA GLY A 58 -9.15 -5.06 -2.81
C GLY A 58 -9.95 -3.77 -2.62
N TYR A 59 -9.29 -2.63 -2.34
CA TYR A 59 -9.91 -1.31 -2.35
C TYR A 59 -10.17 -0.78 -3.77
N ILE A 60 -9.63 -1.45 -4.80
CA ILE A 60 -9.56 -0.94 -6.18
C ILE A 60 -10.63 -1.59 -7.09
N GLN A 61 -11.31 -2.65 -6.66
CA GLN A 61 -12.44 -3.19 -7.42
C GLN A 61 -13.73 -2.41 -7.12
N ASN A 62 -14.13 -1.60 -8.11
CA ASN A 62 -15.48 -1.02 -8.33
C ASN A 62 -15.81 0.42 -7.90
N GLY A 63 -14.87 1.35 -7.71
CA GLY A 63 -15.22 2.78 -7.58
C GLY A 63 -16.33 3.08 -6.54
N SER A 64 -16.51 2.16 -5.60
CA SER A 64 -17.55 2.13 -4.59
C SER A 64 -16.79 1.88 -3.32
N TYR A 65 -16.54 2.96 -2.60
CA TYR A 65 -15.95 2.91 -1.28
C TYR A 65 -16.87 2.06 -0.38
N ILE A 66 -16.30 1.07 0.30
CA ILE A 66 -16.88 0.52 1.53
C ILE A 66 -16.63 1.50 2.68
#